data_AF-A0A0L6WR69-F1
#
_entry.id   AF-A0A0L6WR69-F1
#
_cell.length_a   1.000
_cell.length_b   1.000
_cell.length_c   1.000
_cell.angle_alpha   90.00
_cell.angle_beta   90.00
_cell.angle_gamma   90.00
#
_symmetry.space_group_name_H-M   'P 1'
#
loop_
_entity.id
_entity.type
_entity.pdbx_description
1 polymer ?
#
loop_
_entity_poly.entity_id
_entity_poly.type
_entity_poly.pdbx_seq_one_letter_code
_entity_poly.pdbx_strand_id
1 'polypeptide(L)' 'PPPVKVEDEYHYEVDEILDSRIVRSQLQYLVRWKGYRPEDDTWEPQKNLNRAPNELRDFH' A
#
# COMPACT_ATOMS: atom_id res chain seq x y z
N PRO A 1 9.56 -3.47 -9.77
CA PRO A 1 10.54 -4.14 -8.88
C PRO A 1 10.16 -5.62 -8.72
N PRO A 2 11.06 -6.52 -8.30
CA PRO A 2 10.64 -7.86 -7.94
C PRO A 2 9.86 -7.80 -6.60
N PRO A 3 8.71 -8.49 -6.47
CA PRO A 3 8.07 -8.65 -5.17
C PRO A 3 8.94 -9.46 -4.22
N VAL A 4 8.93 -9.10 -2.95
CA VAL A 4 9.58 -9.86 -1.87
C VAL A 4 8.61 -10.95 -1.44
N LYS A 5 8.99 -12.22 -1.62
CA LYS A 5 8.20 -13.35 -1.15
C LYS A 5 8.50 -13.61 0.33
N VAL A 6 7.53 -13.40 1.22
CA VAL A 6 7.63 -13.69 2.66
C VAL A 6 6.52 -14.67 3.02
N GLU A 7 6.87 -15.83 3.58
CA GLU A 7 5.89 -16.83 4.08
C GLU A 7 4.81 -17.21 3.04
N ASP A 8 5.22 -17.34 1.78
CA ASP A 8 4.34 -17.61 0.61
C ASP A 8 3.41 -16.47 0.15
N GLU A 9 3.52 -15.28 0.73
CA GLU A 9 2.87 -14.05 0.26
C GLU A 9 3.84 -13.13 -0.48
N TYR A 10 3.35 -12.40 -1.49
CA TYR A 10 4.13 -11.42 -2.24
C TYR A 10 3.90 -10.02 -1.66
N HIS A 11 5.00 -9.40 -1.21
CA HIS A 11 4.99 -8.03 -0.72
C HIS A 11 5.72 -7.11 -1.70
N TYR A 12 5.18 -5.92 -1.88
CA TYR A 12 5.78 -4.85 -2.68
C TYR A 12 6.15 -3.71 -1.74
N GLU A 13 7.25 -3.02 -2.06
CA GLU A 13 7.68 -1.86 -1.29
C GLU A 13 6.78 -0.67 -1.61
N VAL A 14 6.21 -0.08 -0.56
CA VAL A 14 5.42 1.15 -0.66
C VAL A 14 6.38 2.33 -0.75
N ASP A 15 6.13 3.24 -1.68
CA ASP A 15 6.85 4.50 -1.79
C ASP A 15 6.18 5.56 -0.92
N GLU A 16 4.88 5.78 -1.15
CA GLU A 16 4.08 6.78 -0.45
C GLU A 16 2.60 6.38 -0.47
N ILE A 17 1.85 6.87 0.52
CA ILE A 17 0.39 6.80 0.53
C ILE A 17 -0.14 8.12 -0.04
N LEU A 18 -0.90 8.03 -1.13
CA LEU A 18 -1.38 9.20 -1.86
C LEU A 18 -2.72 9.70 -1.33
N ASP A 19 -3.60 8.77 -0.93
CA ASP A 19 -4.96 9.10 -0.54
C ASP A 19 -5.56 8.00 0.36
N SER A 20 -6.66 8.32 1.03
CA SER A 20 -7.44 7.38 1.83
C SER A 20 -8.93 7.51 1.55
N ARG A 21 -9.64 6.38 1.47
CA ARG A 21 -11.08 6.35 1.25
C ARG A 21 -11.75 5.26 2.06
N ILE A 22 -13.02 5.45 2.38
CA ILE A 22 -13.86 4.43 3.02
C ILE A 22 -14.87 3.91 1.99
N VAL A 23 -14.77 2.63 1.64
CA VAL A 23 -15.70 1.96 0.72
C VAL A 23 -16.34 0.77 1.45
N ARG A 24 -17.67 0.72 1.51
CA ARG A 24 -18.42 -0.35 2.22
C ARG A 24 -17.92 -0.57 3.66
N SER A 25 -17.70 0.53 4.39
CA SER A 25 -17.16 0.54 5.76
C SER A 25 -15.75 -0.06 5.90
N GLN A 26 -14.99 -0.17 4.81
CA GLN A 26 -13.59 -0.59 4.82
C GLN A 26 -12.69 0.57 4.41
N LEU A 27 -11.69 0.86 5.25
CA LEU A 27 -10.67 1.86 4.96
C LEU A 27 -9.67 1.28 3.95
N GLN A 28 -9.49 2.01 2.86
CA GLN A 28 -8.55 1.71 1.79
C GLN A 28 -7.63 2.91 1.61
N TYR A 29 -6.41 2.63 1.18
CA TYR A 29 -5.39 3.62 0.90
C TYR A 29 -4.92 3.46 -0.53
N LEU A 30 -4.70 4.58 -1.21
CA LEU A 30 -4.08 4.59 -2.53
C LEU A 30 -2.57 4.54 -2.32
N VAL A 31 -1.97 3.45 -2.77
CA VAL A 31 -0.56 3.14 -2.55
C VAL A 31 0.21 3.44 -3.83
N ARG A 32 1.23 4.31 -3.74
CA ARG A 32 2.28 4.41 -4.74
C ARG A 32 3.30 3.32 -4.47
N TRP A 33 3.53 2.46 -5.45
CA TRP A 33 4.52 1.41 -5.34
C TRP A 33 5.89 1.89 -5.78
N LYS A 34 6.91 1.64 -4.96
CA LYS A 34 8.26 2.13 -5.20
C LYS A 34 8.82 1.53 -6.48
N GLY A 35 9.30 2.35 -7.41
CA GLY A 35 9.84 1.90 -8.69
C GLY A 35 8.80 1.38 -9.69
N TYR A 36 7.52 1.63 -9.44
CA TYR A 36 6.43 1.48 -10.40
C TYR A 36 5.91 2.84 -10.84
N ARG A 37 5.04 2.85 -11.85
CA ARG A 37 4.47 4.10 -12.36
C ARG A 37 3.18 4.45 -11.63
N PRO A 38 2.73 5.71 -11.68
CA PRO A 38 1.43 6.11 -11.14
C PRO A 38 0.25 5.31 -11.72
N GLU A 39 0.41 4.75 -12.92
CA GLU A 39 -0.58 3.88 -13.53
C GLU A 39 -0.77 2.54 -12.79
N ASP A 40 0.24 2.12 -12.02
CA ASP A 40 0.22 0.90 -11.22
C ASP A 40 -0.29 1.15 -9.79
N ASP A 41 -0.65 2.39 -9.43
CA ASP A 41 -1.14 2.73 -8.09
C ASP A 41 -2.45 1.98 -7.79
N THR A 42 -2.50 1.26 -6.67
CA THR A 42 -3.67 0.45 -6.29
C THR A 42 -4.28 0.87 -4.97
N TRP A 43 -5.58 0.60 -4.81
CA TRP A 43 -6.28 0.80 -3.55
C TRP A 43 -6.18 -0.45 -2.68
N GLU A 44 -5.32 -0.39 -1.68
CA GLU A 44 -5.11 -1.50 -0.75
C GLU A 44 -5.91 -1.29 0.54
N PRO A 45 -6.56 -2.32 1.09
CA PRO A 45 -7.18 -2.24 2.40
C PRO A 45 -6.12 -1.99 3.47
N GLN A 46 -6.49 -1.27 4.54
CA GLN A 46 -5.59 -1.00 5.69
C GLN A 46 -4.91 -2.28 6.22
N LYS A 47 -5.58 -3.43 6.13
CA LYS A 47 -5.05 -4.73 6.55
C LYS A 47 -3.81 -5.17 5.76
N ASN A 48 -3.70 -4.81 4.48
CA ASN A 48 -2.56 -5.14 3.63
C ASN A 48 -1.34 -4.25 3.92
N LEU A 49 -1.57 -3.07 4.53
CA LEU A 49 -0.53 -2.11 4.89
C LEU A 49 -0.02 -2.29 6.33
N ASN A 50 -0.37 -3.38 6.99
CA ASN A 50 0.12 -3.70 8.34
C ASN A 50 1.65 -3.82 8.42
N ARG A 51 2.33 -4.13 7.31
CA ARG A 51 3.79 -4.20 7.18
C ARG A 51 4.44 -2.88 6.73
N ALA A 52 3.64 -1.81 6.55
CA ALA A 52 4.06 -0.45 6.17
C ALA A 52 3.54 0.61 7.18
N PRO A 53 3.87 0.50 8.48
CA PRO A 53 3.34 1.40 9.50
C PRO A 53 3.94 2.81 9.43
N ASN A 54 5.12 2.98 8.84
CA ASN A 54 5.79 4.28 8.76
C ASN A 54 5.08 5.17 7.72
N GLU A 55 4.77 4.61 6.57
CA GLU A 55 4.12 5.27 5.44
C GLU A 55 2.69 5.68 5.79
N LEU A 56 1.99 4.85 6.55
CA LEU A 56 0.68 5.20 7.12
C LEU A 56 0.77 6.33 8.15
N ARG A 57 1.84 6.38 8.94
CA ARG A 57 2.05 7.44 9.94
C ARG A 57 2.45 8.75 9.28
N ASP A 58 3.23 8.73 8.22
CA ASP A 58 3.63 9.95 7.51
C ASP A 58 2.43 10.60 6.78
N PHE A 59 1.40 9.80 6.48
CA PHE A 59 0.16 10.29 5.88
C PHE A 59 -0.84 10.91 6.89
N HIS A 60 -0.81 10.53 8.19
CA HIS A 60 -1.73 11.01 9.25
C HIS A 60 -1.03 11.84 10.32
#